data_AF-A0A7S9VS22-F1
#
_entry.id   AF-A0A7S9VS22-F1
#
_cell.length_a   1.000
_cell.length_b   1.000
_cell.length_c   1.000
_cell.angle_alpha   90.00
_cell.angle_beta   90.00
_cell.angle_gamma   90.00
#
_symmetry.space_group_name_H-M   'P 1'
#
loop_
_entity.id
_entity.type
_entity.pdbx_description
1 polymer ?
#
loop_
_entity_poly.entity_id
_entity_poly.type
_entity_poly.pdbx_seq_one_letter_code
_entity_poly.pdbx_strand_id
1 'polypeptide(L)'
;MDTFWKWFAKGSGSAPPGYRNVFNGYILVHGIVAILATFFINSDPFMFAGKALFPAASILIGLSMAWTTRASTILQSKELREALFASDRPAEDYVYGFQLAILVVMLMVILVAVMAGGGLKISLFASDIDRALSGFWMYFTLSLALRECWGVINFTNMLSMLEYRRATKP
;
A
#
# COMPACT_ATOMS: atom_id res chain seq x y z
N MET A 1 3.11 -24.60 -4.29
CA MET A 1 3.12 -23.29 -3.60
C MET A 1 2.71 -22.24 -4.61
N ASP A 2 1.67 -21.48 -4.32
CA ASP A 2 1.39 -20.28 -5.10
C ASP A 2 2.51 -19.26 -4.87
N THR A 3 2.86 -18.46 -5.87
CA THR A 3 3.80 -17.35 -5.72
C THR A 3 3.01 -16.04 -5.61
N PHE A 4 3.62 -15.00 -5.03
CA PHE A 4 2.99 -13.66 -4.95
C PHE A 4 2.42 -13.21 -6.31
N TRP A 5 3.19 -13.34 -7.39
CA TRP A 5 2.76 -12.93 -8.72
C TRP A 5 1.59 -13.76 -9.26
N LYS A 6 1.57 -15.06 -8.98
CA LYS A 6 0.46 -15.93 -9.35
C LYS A 6 -0.80 -15.55 -8.58
N TRP A 7 -0.69 -15.32 -7.27
CA TRP A 7 -1.78 -14.83 -6.42
C TRP A 7 -2.29 -13.45 -6.87
N PHE A 8 -1.38 -12.54 -7.19
CA PHE A 8 -1.71 -11.18 -7.61
C PHE A 8 -2.56 -11.20 -8.89
N ALA A 9 -2.18 -12.02 -9.87
CA ALA A 9 -2.85 -12.12 -11.16
C ALA A 9 -4.09 -13.02 -11.16
N LYS A 10 -4.06 -14.17 -10.47
CA LYS A 10 -5.08 -15.23 -10.56
C LYS A 10 -5.84 -15.50 -9.26
N GLY A 11 -5.38 -15.00 -8.11
CA GLY A 11 -5.91 -15.33 -6.79
C GLY A 11 -5.36 -16.66 -6.24
N SER A 12 -5.89 -17.08 -5.09
CA SER A 12 -5.64 -18.40 -4.52
C SER A 12 -6.96 -19.10 -4.18
N GLY A 13 -7.13 -20.34 -4.63
CA GLY A 13 -8.36 -21.10 -4.40
C GLY A 13 -9.62 -20.38 -4.91
N SER A 14 -10.56 -20.13 -3.99
CA SER A 14 -11.82 -19.40 -4.24
C SER A 14 -11.69 -17.88 -4.06
N ALA A 15 -10.55 -17.37 -3.61
CA ALA A 15 -10.35 -15.95 -3.36
C ALA A 15 -10.11 -15.15 -4.66
N PRO A 16 -10.63 -13.91 -4.75
CA PRO A 16 -10.39 -13.06 -5.90
C PRO A 16 -8.89 -12.70 -6.06
N PRO A 17 -8.45 -12.34 -7.28
CA PRO A 17 -7.07 -11.92 -7.52
C PRO A 17 -6.62 -10.73 -6.69
N GLY A 18 -5.34 -10.74 -6.28
CA GLY A 18 -4.76 -9.69 -5.44
C GLY A 18 -4.83 -8.27 -6.04
N TYR A 19 -4.78 -8.11 -7.38
CA TYR A 19 -4.90 -6.79 -8.00
C TYR A 19 -6.22 -6.08 -7.65
N ARG A 20 -7.30 -6.82 -7.37
CA ARG A 20 -8.59 -6.25 -6.99
C ARG A 20 -8.53 -5.52 -5.64
N ASN A 21 -7.55 -5.85 -4.79
CA ASN A 21 -7.34 -5.11 -3.55
C ASN A 21 -6.86 -3.68 -3.84
N VAL A 22 -6.15 -3.45 -4.93
CA VAL A 22 -5.74 -2.11 -5.40
C VAL A 22 -6.84 -1.46 -6.23
N PHE A 23 -7.29 -2.18 -7.27
CA PHE A 23 -8.27 -1.73 -8.26
C PHE A 23 -9.71 -2.03 -7.82
N ASN A 24 -10.15 -1.35 -6.76
CA ASN A 24 -11.54 -1.37 -6.27
C ASN A 24 -12.19 0.01 -6.43
N GLY A 25 -13.43 0.17 -5.96
CA GLY A 25 -14.17 1.43 -6.06
C GLY A 25 -13.47 2.64 -5.43
N TYR A 26 -12.57 2.44 -4.46
CA TYR A 26 -11.79 3.53 -3.85
C TYR A 26 -10.77 4.14 -4.80
N ILE A 27 -10.43 3.50 -5.93
CA ILE A 27 -9.51 4.07 -6.91
C ILE A 27 -10.03 5.41 -7.47
N LEU A 28 -11.35 5.56 -7.56
CA LEU A 28 -11.98 6.82 -7.96
C LEU A 28 -11.74 7.91 -6.91
N VAL A 29 -11.82 7.56 -5.62
CA VAL A 29 -11.52 8.50 -4.52
C VAL A 29 -10.07 8.98 -4.61
N HIS A 30 -9.12 8.06 -4.82
CA HIS A 30 -7.71 8.42 -4.99
C HIS A 30 -7.47 9.27 -6.25
N GLY A 31 -8.20 8.99 -7.34
CA GLY A 31 -8.18 9.81 -8.55
C GLY A 31 -8.66 11.24 -8.27
N ILE A 32 -9.78 11.40 -7.56
CA ILE A 32 -10.32 12.72 -7.18
C ILE A 32 -9.32 13.46 -6.28
N VAL A 33 -8.77 12.80 -5.26
CA VAL A 33 -7.76 13.40 -4.38
C VAL A 33 -6.54 13.86 -5.16
N ALA A 34 -6.07 13.06 -6.12
CA ALA A 34 -4.94 13.40 -6.96
C ALA A 34 -5.23 14.58 -7.89
N ILE A 35 -6.41 14.64 -8.51
CA ILE A 35 -6.84 15.78 -9.35
C ILE A 35 -6.87 17.05 -8.50
N LEU A 36 -7.55 17.00 -7.34
CA LEU A 36 -7.63 18.14 -6.44
C LEU A 36 -6.24 18.59 -5.99
N ALA A 37 -5.38 17.66 -5.58
CA ALA A 37 -4.02 17.98 -5.17
C ALA A 37 -3.20 18.62 -6.30
N THR A 38 -3.26 18.07 -7.52
CA THR A 38 -2.53 18.60 -8.68
C THR A 38 -2.94 20.02 -9.04
N PHE A 39 -4.23 20.36 -8.98
CA PHE A 39 -4.72 21.66 -9.43
C PHE A 39 -4.83 22.71 -8.31
N PHE A 40 -5.00 22.31 -7.05
CA PHE A 40 -5.20 23.24 -5.93
C PHE A 40 -3.98 23.43 -5.03
N ILE A 41 -2.97 22.55 -5.10
CA ILE A 41 -1.71 22.78 -4.39
C ILE A 41 -0.86 23.74 -5.20
N ASN A 42 -0.62 24.93 -4.66
CA ASN A 42 0.17 25.99 -5.29
C ASN A 42 1.68 25.68 -5.44
N SER A 43 2.14 24.53 -4.93
CA SER A 43 3.52 24.08 -5.06
C SER A 43 3.71 23.28 -6.34
N ASP A 44 4.82 23.52 -7.02
CA ASP A 44 5.33 22.59 -8.01
C ASP A 44 5.43 21.16 -7.45
N PRO A 45 4.91 20.14 -8.17
CA PRO A 45 5.02 18.75 -7.77
C PRO A 45 6.47 18.26 -7.56
N PHE A 46 7.43 18.74 -8.34
CA PHE A 46 8.84 18.32 -8.20
C PHE A 46 9.50 18.93 -6.95
N MET A 47 9.24 20.21 -6.68
CA MET A 47 9.63 20.84 -5.41
C MET A 47 8.97 20.17 -4.20
N PHE A 48 7.68 19.81 -4.32
CA PHE A 48 6.97 19.08 -3.28
C PHE A 48 7.63 17.72 -3.04
N ALA A 49 7.91 16.95 -4.11
CA ALA A 49 8.60 15.67 -4.02
C ALA A 49 9.94 15.80 -3.28
N GLY A 50 10.75 16.79 -3.64
CA GLY A 50 12.05 17.04 -2.97
C GLY A 50 11.92 17.30 -1.47
N LYS A 51 10.88 18.01 -1.03
CA LYS A 51 10.62 18.30 0.40
C LYS A 51 9.97 17.13 1.14
N ALA A 52 9.08 16.39 0.47
CA ALA A 52 8.27 15.35 1.08
C ALA A 52 8.95 13.96 1.09
N LEU A 53 9.95 13.74 0.22
CA LEU A 53 10.58 12.43 0.01
C LEU A 53 11.10 11.82 1.31
N PHE A 54 11.95 12.54 2.04
CA PHE A 54 12.58 12.01 3.24
C PHE A 54 11.57 11.74 4.36
N PRO A 55 10.68 12.69 4.74
CA PRO A 55 9.67 12.41 5.77
C PRO A 55 8.72 11.26 5.38
N ALA A 56 8.23 11.25 4.14
CA ALA A 56 7.29 10.22 3.68
C ALA A 56 7.96 8.84 3.65
N ALA A 57 9.17 8.73 3.07
CA ALA A 57 9.90 7.47 3.03
C ALA A 57 10.22 6.95 4.45
N SER A 58 10.68 7.81 5.36
CA SER A 58 11.00 7.42 6.73
C SER A 58 9.78 6.93 7.51
N ILE A 59 8.64 7.60 7.39
CA ILE A 59 7.39 7.19 8.07
C ILE A 59 6.90 5.87 7.50
N LEU A 60 6.89 5.71 6.18
CA LEU A 60 6.33 4.53 5.54
C LEU A 60 7.21 3.29 5.74
N ILE A 61 8.53 3.46 5.76
CA ILE A 61 9.47 2.39 6.14
C ILE A 61 9.28 2.03 7.62
N GLY A 62 9.23 3.02 8.50
CA GLY A 62 9.02 2.80 9.94
C GLY A 62 7.72 2.05 10.24
N LEU A 63 6.62 2.44 9.58
CA LEU A 63 5.35 1.74 9.67
C LEU A 63 5.47 0.32 9.10
N SER A 64 6.00 0.15 7.89
CA SER A 64 6.13 -1.18 7.28
C SER A 64 6.93 -2.15 8.16
N MET A 65 8.03 -1.70 8.77
CA MET A 65 8.84 -2.52 9.68
C MET A 65 8.10 -2.85 10.99
N ALA A 66 7.51 -1.84 11.65
CA ALA A 66 6.80 -2.04 12.92
C ALA A 66 5.63 -3.04 12.78
N TRP A 67 4.93 -3.01 11.64
CA TRP A 67 3.77 -3.86 11.40
C TRP A 67 4.14 -5.24 10.86
N THR A 68 5.21 -5.35 10.07
CA THR A 68 5.73 -6.66 9.64
C THR A 68 6.17 -7.49 10.84
N THR A 69 6.85 -6.88 11.83
CA THR A 69 7.27 -7.59 13.05
C THR A 69 6.06 -8.11 13.83
N ARG A 70 5.06 -7.26 14.09
CA ARG A 70 3.84 -7.68 14.82
C ARG A 70 3.04 -8.74 14.06
N ALA A 71 2.83 -8.55 12.76
CA ALA A 71 2.09 -9.52 11.95
C ALA A 71 2.81 -10.86 11.85
N SER A 72 4.15 -10.86 11.70
CA SER A 72 4.96 -12.07 11.69
C SER A 72 4.87 -12.82 13.02
N THR A 73 5.01 -12.13 14.15
CA THR A 73 4.87 -12.74 15.48
C THR A 73 3.50 -13.39 15.66
N ILE A 74 2.44 -12.69 15.24
CA ILE A 74 1.07 -13.17 15.39
C ILE A 74 0.77 -14.37 14.46
N LEU A 75 1.25 -14.34 13.21
CA LEU A 75 1.10 -15.42 12.23
C LEU A 75 1.95 -16.67 12.56
N GLN A 76 3.00 -16.53 13.38
CA GLN A 76 3.81 -17.65 13.86
C GLN A 76 3.15 -18.40 15.03
N SER A 77 2.11 -17.84 15.66
CA SER A 77 1.36 -18.56 16.70
C SER A 77 0.54 -19.70 16.08
N LYS A 78 0.71 -20.92 16.60
CA LYS A 78 0.07 -22.12 16.07
C LYS A 78 -1.45 -22.05 16.24
N GLU A 79 -1.92 -21.56 17.39
CA GLU A 79 -3.36 -21.48 17.68
C GLU A 79 -4.10 -20.44 16.83
N LEU A 80 -3.44 -19.35 16.42
CA LEU A 80 -4.06 -18.37 15.54
C LEU A 80 -4.08 -18.84 14.08
N ARG A 81 -3.01 -19.51 13.62
CA ARG A 81 -3.02 -20.18 12.30
C ARG A 81 -4.20 -21.14 12.18
N GLU A 82 -4.38 -22.02 13.16
CA GLU A 82 -5.43 -23.04 13.13
C GLU A 82 -6.82 -22.43 13.00
N ALA A 83 -7.05 -21.26 13.60
CA ALA A 83 -8.37 -20.65 13.61
C ALA A 83 -8.59 -19.55 12.56
N LEU A 84 -7.53 -18.97 11.99
CA LEU A 84 -7.62 -18.15 10.76
C LEU A 84 -7.80 -19.03 9.52
N PHE A 85 -7.22 -20.24 9.52
CA PHE A 85 -7.27 -21.15 8.38
C PHE A 85 -8.38 -22.21 8.50
N ALA A 86 -9.06 -22.28 9.64
CA ALA A 86 -10.37 -22.95 9.73
C ALA A 86 -11.48 -22.16 9.01
N SER A 87 -11.28 -20.85 8.78
CA SER A 87 -12.13 -20.03 7.91
C SER A 87 -11.58 -20.00 6.49
N ASP A 88 -12.47 -19.90 5.49
CA ASP A 88 -12.32 -20.09 4.03
C ASP A 88 -11.11 -19.46 3.28
N ARG A 89 -10.15 -18.80 3.95
CA ARG A 89 -9.01 -18.14 3.30
C ARG A 89 -7.65 -18.74 3.67
N PRO A 90 -6.80 -19.04 2.67
CA PRO A 90 -5.45 -19.55 2.90
C PRO A 90 -4.54 -18.52 3.57
N ALA A 91 -3.49 -18.99 4.24
CA ALA A 91 -2.50 -18.17 4.94
C ALA A 91 -1.79 -17.17 4.02
N GLU A 92 -1.56 -17.64 2.81
CA GLU A 92 -0.88 -16.96 1.73
C GLU A 92 -1.56 -15.64 1.38
N ASP A 93 -2.90 -15.56 1.44
CA ASP A 93 -3.66 -14.34 1.15
C ASP A 93 -3.28 -13.19 2.09
N TYR A 94 -3.04 -13.51 3.36
CA TYR A 94 -2.65 -12.51 4.36
C TYR A 94 -1.22 -12.03 4.14
N VAL A 95 -0.30 -12.97 3.89
CA VAL A 95 1.11 -12.67 3.64
C VAL A 95 1.27 -11.85 2.35
N TYR A 96 0.58 -12.23 1.29
CA TYR A 96 0.63 -11.53 0.01
C TYR A 96 -0.09 -10.18 0.06
N GLY A 97 -1.12 -10.03 0.90
CA GLY A 97 -1.70 -8.72 1.23
C GLY A 97 -0.67 -7.75 1.81
N PHE A 98 0.15 -8.20 2.75
CA PHE A 98 1.27 -7.39 3.28
C PHE A 98 2.30 -7.03 2.21
N GLN A 99 2.72 -8.01 1.42
CA GLN A 99 3.69 -7.78 0.35
C GLN A 99 3.16 -6.76 -0.67
N LEU A 100 1.87 -6.80 -0.99
CA LEU A 100 1.22 -5.84 -1.88
C LEU A 100 1.22 -4.43 -1.29
N ALA A 101 0.87 -4.28 -0.01
CA ALA A 101 0.92 -2.98 0.68
C ALA A 101 2.33 -2.37 0.64
N ILE A 102 3.36 -3.18 0.94
CA ILE A 102 4.76 -2.76 0.88
C ILE A 102 5.16 -2.40 -0.56
N LEU A 103 4.73 -3.17 -1.56
CA LEU A 103 5.00 -2.87 -2.97
C LEU A 103 4.42 -1.52 -3.39
N VAL A 104 3.19 -1.19 -2.99
CA VAL A 104 2.57 0.12 -3.28
C VAL A 104 3.38 1.26 -2.65
N VAL A 105 3.82 1.10 -1.40
CA VAL A 105 4.69 2.07 -0.72
C VAL A 105 6.02 2.23 -1.46
N MET A 106 6.68 1.13 -1.85
CA MET A 106 7.94 1.19 -2.59
C MET A 106 7.77 1.91 -3.93
N LEU A 107 6.72 1.60 -4.70
CA LEU A 107 6.43 2.26 -5.97
C LEU A 107 6.23 3.77 -5.80
N MET A 108 5.53 4.18 -4.75
CA MET A 108 5.33 5.59 -4.42
C MET A 108 6.67 6.26 -4.08
N VAL A 109 7.50 5.66 -3.21
CA VAL A 109 8.82 6.22 -2.85
C VAL A 109 9.72 6.34 -4.07
N ILE A 110 9.75 5.33 -4.95
CA ILE A 110 10.50 5.37 -6.20
C ILE A 110 10.05 6.54 -7.08
N LEU A 111 8.74 6.72 -7.25
CA LEU A 111 8.19 7.81 -8.05
C LEU A 111 8.58 9.18 -7.48
N VAL A 112 8.42 9.37 -6.17
CA VAL A 112 8.81 10.62 -5.50
C VAL A 112 10.32 10.86 -5.60
N ALA A 113 11.15 9.81 -5.48
CA ALA A 113 12.60 9.93 -5.62
C ALA A 113 13.02 10.34 -7.03
N VAL A 114 12.40 9.75 -8.06
CA VAL A 114 12.62 10.14 -9.46
C VAL A 114 12.25 11.60 -9.68
N MET A 115 11.09 12.05 -9.16
CA MET A 115 10.67 13.45 -9.27
C MET A 115 11.58 14.41 -8.49
N ALA A 116 12.00 14.05 -7.27
CA ALA A 116 12.96 14.83 -6.49
C ALA A 116 14.31 14.96 -7.20
N GLY A 117 14.73 13.94 -7.96
CA GLY A 117 15.92 13.96 -8.81
C GLY A 117 15.78 14.77 -10.11
N GLY A 118 14.64 15.43 -10.35
CA GLY A 118 14.37 16.22 -11.55
C GLY A 118 13.59 15.48 -12.64
N GLY A 119 13.10 14.27 -12.37
CA GLY A 119 12.30 13.48 -13.30
C GLY A 119 13.11 12.68 -14.32
N LEU A 120 12.40 12.07 -15.27
CA LEU A 120 12.99 11.42 -16.43
C LEU A 120 13.06 12.43 -17.59
N LYS A 121 14.12 12.34 -18.41
CA LYS A 121 14.25 13.15 -19.64
C LYS A 121 13.36 12.61 -20.77
N ILE A 122 12.07 12.48 -20.50
CA ILE A 122 11.06 12.00 -21.43
C ILE A 122 9.94 13.05 -21.43
N SER A 123 9.74 13.71 -22.56
CA SER A 123 8.58 14.59 -22.78
C SER A 123 7.78 14.01 -23.94
N LEU A 124 6.51 13.69 -23.68
CA LEU A 124 5.62 13.04 -24.65
C LEU A 124 4.58 14.01 -25.19
N PHE A 125 4.18 15.00 -24.39
CA PHE A 125 3.19 16.01 -24.79
C PHE A 125 3.82 17.41 -24.81
N ALA A 126 3.52 18.21 -23.78
CA ALA A 126 4.06 19.54 -23.55
C ALA A 126 4.52 19.61 -22.09
N SER A 127 5.53 20.44 -21.81
CA SER A 127 6.18 20.50 -20.49
C SER A 127 5.21 20.69 -19.33
N ASP A 128 4.14 21.48 -19.51
CA ASP A 128 3.17 21.75 -18.46
C ASP A 128 2.20 20.58 -18.24
N ILE A 129 1.78 19.90 -19.31
CA ILE A 129 0.92 18.72 -19.24
C ILE A 129 1.70 17.55 -18.63
N ASP A 130 2.94 17.35 -19.05
CA ASP A 130 3.83 16.29 -18.52
C ASP A 130 4.07 16.50 -17.01
N ARG A 131 4.21 17.77 -16.59
CA ARG A 131 4.36 18.15 -15.18
C ARG A 131 3.09 17.92 -14.37
N ALA A 132 1.93 18.31 -14.89
CA ALA A 132 0.64 18.06 -14.24
C ALA A 132 0.35 16.56 -14.12
N LEU A 133 0.65 15.79 -15.18
CA LEU A 133 0.50 14.34 -15.19
C LEU A 133 1.43 13.66 -14.17
N SER A 134 2.69 14.10 -14.10
CA SER A 134 3.64 13.63 -13.08
C SER A 134 3.14 13.93 -11.67
N GLY A 135 2.63 15.14 -11.44
CA GLY A 135 2.01 15.52 -10.16
C GLY A 135 0.79 14.67 -9.82
N PHE A 136 -0.09 14.40 -10.79
CA PHE A 136 -1.23 13.52 -10.60
C PHE A 136 -0.80 12.13 -10.14
N TRP A 137 0.15 11.49 -10.83
CA TRP A 137 0.61 10.15 -10.45
C TRP A 137 1.29 10.14 -9.07
N MET A 138 2.04 11.19 -8.74
CA MET A 138 2.64 11.35 -7.42
C MET A 138 1.58 11.41 -6.32
N TYR A 139 0.60 12.31 -6.44
CA TYR A 139 -0.44 12.44 -5.41
C TYR A 139 -1.37 11.22 -5.35
N PHE A 140 -1.63 10.59 -6.49
CA PHE A 140 -2.41 9.36 -6.57
C PHE A 140 -1.73 8.20 -5.84
N THR A 141 -0.44 7.95 -6.15
CA THR A 141 0.33 6.89 -5.50
C THR A 141 0.59 7.18 -4.03
N LEU A 142 0.77 8.45 -3.65
CA LEU A 142 0.84 8.87 -2.24
C LEU A 142 -0.46 8.56 -1.50
N SER A 143 -1.61 8.88 -2.08
CA SER A 143 -2.93 8.58 -1.50
C SER A 143 -3.15 7.07 -1.35
N LEU A 144 -2.77 6.28 -2.35
CA LEU A 144 -2.82 4.82 -2.30
C LEU A 144 -1.89 4.25 -1.21
N ALA A 145 -0.66 4.73 -1.12
CA ALA A 145 0.29 4.29 -0.09
C ALA A 145 -0.22 4.55 1.33
N LEU A 146 -0.85 5.71 1.56
CA LEU A 146 -1.48 6.02 2.85
C LEU A 146 -2.63 5.04 3.18
N ARG A 147 -3.46 4.69 2.19
CA ARG A 147 -4.51 3.67 2.36
C ARG A 147 -3.92 2.33 2.75
N GLU A 148 -2.88 1.87 2.06
CA GLU A 148 -2.23 0.59 2.34
C GLU A 148 -1.63 0.56 3.75
N CYS A 149 -1.00 1.65 4.19
CA CYS A 149 -0.52 1.77 5.56
C CYS A 149 -1.65 1.68 6.59
N TRP A 150 -2.78 2.35 6.33
CA TRP A 150 -3.96 2.24 7.20
C TRP A 150 -4.54 0.82 7.22
N GLY A 151 -4.59 0.16 6.06
CA GLY A 151 -5.06 -1.22 5.91
C GLY A 151 -4.21 -2.21 6.72
N VAL A 152 -2.89 -2.04 6.67
CA VAL A 152 -1.94 -2.83 7.47
C VAL A 152 -2.18 -2.65 8.98
N ILE A 153 -2.37 -1.42 9.45
CA ILE A 153 -2.68 -1.14 10.86
C ILE A 153 -3.97 -1.83 11.29
N ASN A 154 -5.04 -1.68 10.50
CA ASN A 154 -6.33 -2.30 10.80
C ASN A 154 -6.24 -3.82 10.84
N PHE A 155 -5.47 -4.40 9.92
CA PHE A 155 -5.25 -5.84 9.90
C PHE A 155 -4.53 -6.31 11.17
N THR A 156 -3.46 -5.65 11.58
CA THR A 156 -2.76 -6.01 12.82
C THR A 156 -3.67 -5.83 14.04
N ASN A 157 -4.42 -4.73 14.12
CA ASN A 157 -5.37 -4.50 15.21
C ASN A 157 -6.46 -5.58 15.26
N MET A 158 -6.99 -5.99 14.11
CA MET A 158 -7.95 -7.10 14.02
C MET A 158 -7.34 -8.38 14.58
N LEU A 159 -6.12 -8.72 14.19
CA LEU A 159 -5.43 -9.90 14.71
C LEU A 159 -5.22 -9.84 16.22
N SER A 160 -4.75 -8.72 16.76
CA SER A 160 -4.57 -8.52 18.20
C SER A 160 -5.89 -8.60 18.97
N MET A 161 -6.98 -8.05 18.41
CA MET A 161 -8.31 -8.15 19.02
C MET A 161 -8.85 -9.58 19.01
N LEU A 162 -8.57 -10.37 17.96
CA LEU A 162 -8.92 -11.78 17.90
C LEU A 162 -8.15 -12.60 18.94
N GLU A 163 -6.86 -12.31 19.12
CA GLU A 163 -6.03 -12.92 20.15
C GLU A 163 -6.54 -12.57 21.56
N TYR A 164 -6.78 -11.29 21.83
CA TYR A 164 -7.30 -10.82 23.12
C TYR A 164 -8.65 -11.46 23.48
N ARG A 165 -9.60 -11.51 22.54
CA ARG A 165 -10.91 -12.14 22.75
C ARG A 165 -10.82 -13.64 23.04
N ARG A 166 -9.74 -14.31 22.64
CA ARG A 166 -9.52 -15.72 22.96
C ARG A 166 -8.88 -15.91 24.31
N ALA A 167 -7.86 -15.12 24.64
CA ALA A 167 -7.23 -15.15 25.96
C ALA A 167 -8.23 -14.85 27.10
N THR A 168 -9.32 -14.15 26.78
CA THR A 168 -10.40 -13.79 27.71
C THR A 168 -11.65 -14.68 27.62
N LYS A 169 -11.69 -15.68 26.70
CA LYS A 169 -12.75 -16.70 26.74
C LYS A 169 -12.45 -17.66 27.90
N PRO A 170 -13.40 -17.87 28.83
CA PRO A 170 -13.24 -18.82 29.94
C PRO A 170 -13.17 -20.27 29.45
#